data_AF-A0A955QMU6-F1
#
_entry.id   AF-A0A955QMU6-F1
#
_cell.length_a   1.000
_cell.length_b   1.000
_cell.length_c   1.000
_cell.angle_alpha   90.00
_cell.angle_beta   90.00
_cell.angle_gamma   90.00
#
_symmetry.space_group_name_H-M   'P 1'
#
loop_
_entity.id
_entity.type
_entity.pdbx_description
1 polymer ?
#
loop_
_entity_poly.entity_id
_entity_poly.type
_entity_poly.pdbx_seq_one_letter_code
_entity_poly.pdbx_strand_id
1 'polypeptide(L)'
;MKIIRTVLIIGVIFGLGYYTGQKPEEVKQKLREFSGVVLENTIGGVDQQTRVQRQILHAQEGLLEGKAFLLDHRFVEATEEFERALHHLDQASMIDPQSPLGQKIEMVKVKVQEARQNLAEGRTVHPRILEDLRRELQNILP
;
A
#
# COMPACT_ATOMS: atom_id res chain seq x y z
N MET A 1 -11.49 -11.31 54.73
CA MET A 1 -11.57 -9.96 54.14
C MET A 1 -11.44 -9.89 52.60
N LYS A 2 -11.49 -11.01 51.84
CA LYS A 2 -11.42 -10.95 50.36
C LYS A 2 -12.78 -10.68 49.70
N ILE A 3 -13.86 -11.23 50.25
CA ILE A 3 -15.21 -11.16 49.65
C ILE A 3 -15.79 -9.74 49.70
N ILE A 4 -15.59 -9.01 50.82
CA ILE A 4 -16.06 -7.63 50.97
C ILE A 4 -15.40 -6.70 49.93
N ARG A 5 -14.12 -6.91 49.63
CA ARG A 5 -13.38 -6.13 48.63
C ARG A 5 -13.89 -6.39 47.21
N THR A 6 -14.29 -7.62 46.89
CA THR A 6 -14.88 -7.99 45.60
C THR A 6 -16.25 -7.35 45.40
N VAL A 7 -17.10 -7.34 46.42
CA VAL A 7 -18.44 -6.70 46.35
C VAL A 7 -18.32 -5.18 46.18
N LEU A 8 -17.33 -4.55 46.82
CA LEU A 8 -17.06 -3.12 46.68
C LEU A 8 -16.64 -2.74 45.26
N ILE A 9 -15.81 -3.56 44.61
CA ILE A 9 -15.39 -3.34 43.21
C ILE A 9 -16.59 -3.48 42.26
N ILE A 10 -17.43 -4.50 42.46
CA ILE A 10 -18.64 -4.69 41.64
C ILE A 10 -19.61 -3.52 41.83
N GLY A 11 -19.80 -3.05 43.07
CA GLY A 11 -20.64 -1.88 43.36
C GLY A 11 -20.15 -0.60 42.69
N VAL A 12 -18.84 -0.37 42.64
CA VAL A 12 -18.25 0.79 41.96
C VAL A 12 -18.41 0.71 40.44
N ILE A 13 -18.20 -0.46 39.84
CA ILE A 13 -18.41 -0.68 38.40
C ILE A 13 -19.89 -0.46 38.04
N PHE A 14 -20.81 -0.98 38.86
CA PHE A 14 -22.25 -0.83 38.63
C PHE A 14 -22.72 0.62 38.85
N GLY A 15 -22.20 1.32 39.86
CA GLY A 15 -22.50 2.72 40.13
C GLY A 15 -22.00 3.66 39.03
N LEU A 16 -20.79 3.41 38.50
CA LEU A 16 -20.25 4.16 37.36
C LEU A 16 -21.02 3.89 36.07
N GLY A 17 -21.44 2.64 35.84
CA GLY A 17 -22.33 2.28 34.71
C GLY A 17 -23.71 2.95 34.79
N TYR A 18 -24.28 3.03 36.00
CA TYR A 18 -25.58 3.70 36.22
C TYR A 18 -25.50 5.22 36.04
N TYR A 19 -24.41 5.86 36.49
CA TYR A 19 -24.19 7.30 36.33
C TYR A 19 -23.89 7.71 34.88
N THR A 20 -23.19 6.86 34.13
CA THR A 20 -22.93 7.08 32.70
C THR A 20 -24.15 6.81 31.81
N GLY A 21 -25.13 6.02 32.27
CA GLY A 21 -26.39 5.77 31.58
C GLY A 21 -27.33 6.98 31.45
N GLN A 22 -27.09 8.09 32.17
CA GLN A 22 -27.94 9.28 32.13
C GLN A 22 -27.59 10.32 31.05
N LYS A 23 -26.57 10.10 30.21
CA LYS A 23 -26.23 11.00 29.09
C LYS A 23 -26.31 10.31 27.72
N PRO A 24 -27.52 9.95 27.25
CA PRO A 24 -27.70 9.13 26.06
C PRO A 24 -27.43 9.85 24.72
N GLU A 25 -27.56 11.17 24.64
CA GLU A 25 -27.45 11.91 23.38
C GLU A 25 -25.99 12.14 22.94
N GLU A 26 -25.14 12.66 23.83
CA GLU A 26 -23.72 12.94 23.52
C GLU A 26 -22.91 11.67 23.23
N VAL A 27 -23.23 10.56 23.91
CA VAL A 27 -22.54 9.27 23.72
C VAL A 27 -22.95 8.62 22.40
N LYS A 28 -24.24 8.71 22.00
CA LYS A 28 -24.69 8.22 20.68
C LYS A 28 -24.08 9.00 19.53
N GLN A 29 -23.98 10.32 19.67
CA GLN A 29 -23.41 11.18 18.63
C GLN A 29 -21.91 10.91 18.47
N LYS A 30 -21.16 10.83 19.59
CA LYS A 30 -19.75 10.45 19.56
C LYS A 30 -19.55 9.03 19.03
N LEU A 31 -20.34 8.05 19.46
CA LEU A 31 -20.23 6.68 18.94
C LEU A 31 -20.56 6.63 17.44
N ARG A 32 -21.48 7.45 16.95
CA ARG A 32 -21.81 7.53 15.53
C ARG A 32 -20.68 8.16 14.71
N GLU A 33 -20.10 9.26 15.19
CA GLU A 33 -18.91 9.88 14.58
C GLU A 33 -17.69 8.96 14.63
N PHE A 34 -17.39 8.33 15.76
CA PHE A 34 -16.29 7.38 15.87
C PHE A 34 -16.54 6.10 15.07
N SER A 35 -17.78 5.61 14.98
CA SER A 35 -18.10 4.45 14.14
C SER A 35 -17.99 4.76 12.65
N GLY A 36 -18.39 5.95 12.20
CA GLY A 36 -18.26 6.38 10.81
C GLY A 36 -16.80 6.59 10.40
N VAL A 37 -16.03 7.32 11.22
CA VAL A 37 -14.62 7.62 10.95
C VAL A 37 -13.75 6.36 11.00
N VAL A 38 -14.06 5.39 11.87
CA VAL A 38 -13.34 4.11 11.91
C VAL A 38 -13.79 3.20 10.75
N LEU A 39 -15.08 3.09 10.42
CA LEU A 39 -15.49 2.27 9.26
C LEU A 39 -14.88 2.78 7.95
N GLU A 40 -14.87 4.09 7.73
CA GLU A 40 -14.37 4.72 6.51
C GLU A 40 -12.85 4.57 6.37
N ASN A 41 -12.10 4.80 7.45
CA ASN A 41 -10.63 4.66 7.45
C ASN A 41 -10.15 3.20 7.44
N THR A 42 -10.89 2.25 8.03
CA THR A 42 -10.41 0.85 8.10
C THR A 42 -10.83 0.02 6.89
N ILE A 43 -12.01 0.25 6.29
CA ILE A 43 -12.48 -0.53 5.13
C ILE A 43 -11.93 0.07 3.82
N GLY A 44 -11.89 1.40 3.70
CA GLY A 44 -11.31 2.07 2.53
C GLY A 44 -9.79 1.95 2.45
N GLY A 45 -9.08 2.07 3.58
CA GLY A 45 -7.62 1.98 3.63
C GLY A 45 -7.08 0.58 3.33
N VAL A 46 -7.75 -0.48 3.80
CA VAL A 46 -7.34 -1.87 3.52
C VAL A 46 -7.52 -2.24 2.04
N ASP A 47 -8.61 -1.80 1.39
CA ASP A 47 -8.80 -2.03 -0.05
C ASP A 47 -7.79 -1.24 -0.90
N GLN A 48 -7.51 0.02 -0.54
CA GLN A 48 -6.50 0.84 -1.22
C GLN A 48 -5.10 0.26 -1.12
N GLN A 49 -4.65 -0.14 0.07
CA GLN A 49 -3.35 -0.75 0.26
C GLN A 49 -3.22 -2.06 -0.52
N THR A 50 -4.26 -2.91 -0.49
CA THR A 50 -4.28 -4.17 -1.24
C THR A 50 -4.22 -3.93 -2.75
N ARG A 51 -4.89 -2.89 -3.25
CA ARG A 51 -4.82 -2.49 -4.66
C ARG A 51 -3.43 -2.02 -5.03
N VAL A 52 -2.80 -1.16 -4.24
CA VAL A 52 -1.42 -0.71 -4.48
C VAL A 52 -0.49 -1.92 -4.52
N GLN A 53 -0.55 -2.81 -3.52
CA GLN A 53 0.28 -4.01 -3.48
C GLN A 53 0.11 -4.88 -4.72
N ARG A 54 -1.12 -5.11 -5.18
CA ARG A 54 -1.40 -5.86 -6.40
C ARG A 54 -0.78 -5.22 -7.63
N GLN A 55 -0.88 -3.90 -7.76
CA GLN A 55 -0.27 -3.18 -8.88
C GLN A 55 1.26 -3.26 -8.84
N ILE A 56 1.87 -3.13 -7.66
CA ILE A 56 3.32 -3.29 -7.51
C ILE A 56 3.77 -4.72 -7.84
N LEU A 57 2.99 -5.74 -7.48
CA LEU A 57 3.26 -7.12 -7.85
C LEU A 57 3.25 -7.30 -9.38
N HIS A 58 2.23 -6.80 -10.07
CA HIS A 58 2.17 -6.86 -11.53
C HIS A 58 3.28 -6.05 -12.21
N ALA A 59 3.69 -4.92 -11.63
CA ALA A 59 4.86 -4.19 -12.11
C ALA A 59 6.15 -4.99 -11.97
N GLN A 60 6.30 -5.74 -10.87
CA GLN A 60 7.44 -6.61 -10.63
C GLN A 60 7.45 -7.82 -11.59
N GLU A 61 6.29 -8.39 -11.90
CA GLU A 61 6.13 -9.44 -12.93
C GLU A 61 6.61 -8.93 -14.30
N GLY A 62 6.13 -7.77 -14.74
CA GLY A 62 6.58 -7.15 -16.00
C GLY A 62 8.08 -6.86 -16.04
N LEU A 63 8.68 -6.38 -14.95
CA LEU A 63 10.14 -6.19 -14.92
C LEU A 63 10.93 -7.48 -14.97
N LEU A 64 10.42 -8.56 -14.35
CA LEU A 64 11.06 -9.86 -14.38
C LEU A 64 10.98 -10.49 -15.78
N GLU A 65 9.81 -10.44 -16.41
CA GLU A 65 9.59 -10.92 -17.78
C GLU A 65 10.42 -10.11 -18.78
N GLY A 66 10.43 -8.78 -18.67
CA GLY A 66 11.26 -7.92 -19.50
C GLY A 66 12.75 -8.21 -19.34
N LYS A 67 13.23 -8.48 -18.12
CA LYS A 67 14.61 -8.93 -17.89
C LYS A 67 14.90 -10.28 -18.56
N ALA A 68 13.95 -11.23 -18.53
CA ALA A 68 14.12 -12.51 -19.20
C ALA A 68 14.25 -12.32 -20.73
N PHE A 69 13.39 -11.49 -21.32
CA PHE A 69 13.49 -11.16 -22.75
C PHE A 69 14.79 -10.45 -23.11
N LEU A 70 15.34 -9.60 -22.24
CA LEU A 70 16.66 -9.00 -22.45
C LEU A 70 17.78 -10.03 -22.48
N LEU A 71 17.74 -11.05 -21.62
CA LEU A 71 18.73 -12.14 -21.64
C LEU A 71 18.64 -12.94 -22.95
N ASP A 72 17.43 -13.10 -23.48
CA ASP A 72 17.16 -13.76 -24.75
C ASP A 72 17.36 -12.85 -25.98
N HIS A 73 17.83 -11.61 -25.80
CA HIS A 73 18.04 -10.61 -26.85
C HIS A 73 16.75 -10.22 -27.61
N ARG A 74 15.60 -10.41 -26.96
CA ARG A 74 14.25 -10.09 -27.44
C ARG A 74 13.86 -8.69 -26.97
N PHE A 75 14.46 -7.67 -27.60
CA PHE A 75 14.36 -6.28 -27.13
C PHE A 75 12.96 -5.67 -27.28
N VAL A 76 12.18 -6.09 -28.27
CA VAL A 76 10.81 -5.60 -28.48
C VAL A 76 9.92 -6.07 -27.34
N GLU A 77 9.95 -7.37 -27.05
CA GLU A 77 9.16 -7.98 -25.98
C GLU A 77 9.62 -7.48 -24.60
N ALA A 78 10.92 -7.24 -24.41
CA ALA A 78 11.41 -6.58 -23.20
C ALA A 78 10.85 -5.17 -23.02
N THR A 79 10.72 -4.42 -24.12
CA THR A 79 10.16 -3.06 -24.11
C THR A 79 8.67 -3.09 -23.77
N GLU A 80 7.91 -4.01 -24.37
CA GLU A 80 6.48 -4.21 -24.08
C GLU A 80 6.24 -4.56 -22.61
N GLU A 81 7.09 -5.43 -22.04
CA GLU A 81 7.01 -5.79 -20.63
C GLU A 81 7.35 -4.64 -19.68
N PHE A 82 8.31 -3.78 -20.06
CA PHE A 82 8.59 -2.56 -19.30
C PHE A 82 7.46 -1.53 -19.42
N GLU A 83 6.75 -1.47 -20.55
CA GLU A 83 5.53 -0.65 -20.67
C GLU A 83 4.40 -1.17 -19.79
N ARG A 84 4.21 -2.49 -19.74
CA ARG A 84 3.25 -3.12 -18.83
C ARG A 84 3.60 -2.80 -17.38
N ALA A 85 4.88 -2.88 -17.01
CA ALA A 85 5.33 -2.51 -15.67
C ALA A 85 5.05 -1.03 -15.35
N LEU A 86 5.36 -0.12 -16.27
CA LEU A 86 5.05 1.31 -16.12
C LEU A 86 3.57 1.57 -15.93
N HIS A 87 2.71 0.89 -16.70
CA HIS A 87 1.27 1.03 -16.58
C HIS A 87 0.76 0.70 -15.17
N HIS A 88 1.26 -0.39 -14.59
CA HIS A 88 0.91 -0.77 -13.22
C HIS A 88 1.49 0.19 -12.16
N LEU A 89 2.70 0.72 -12.38
CA LEU A 89 3.28 1.75 -11.51
C LEU A 89 2.49 3.07 -11.55
N ASP A 90 2.00 3.47 -12.71
CA ASP A 90 1.12 4.64 -12.85
C ASP A 90 -0.21 4.42 -12.11
N GLN A 91 -0.82 3.25 -12.26
CA GLN A 91 -2.03 2.93 -11.50
C GLN A 91 -1.77 2.94 -9.99
N ALA A 92 -0.61 2.45 -9.53
CA ALA A 92 -0.24 2.45 -8.13
C ALA A 92 0.00 3.87 -7.58
N SER A 93 0.68 4.74 -8.34
CA SER A 93 0.99 6.11 -7.92
C SER A 93 -0.25 7.00 -7.87
N MET A 94 -1.26 6.73 -8.71
CA MET A 94 -2.54 7.44 -8.69
C MET A 94 -3.40 7.17 -7.45
N ILE A 95 -3.18 6.06 -6.74
CA ILE A 95 -3.98 5.69 -5.56
C ILE A 95 -3.60 6.55 -4.35
N ASP A 96 -2.31 6.82 -4.15
CA ASP A 96 -1.82 7.68 -3.06
C ASP A 96 -0.53 8.43 -3.44
N PRO A 97 -0.64 9.51 -4.25
CA PRO A 97 0.51 10.21 -4.83
C PRO A 97 1.31 11.05 -3.83
N GLN A 98 0.70 11.47 -2.72
CA GLN A 98 1.34 12.34 -1.73
C GLN A 98 2.07 11.54 -0.63
N SER A 99 1.79 10.24 -0.53
CA SER A 99 2.47 9.39 0.45
C SER A 99 3.96 9.20 0.16
N PRO A 100 4.77 8.89 1.19
CA PRO A 100 6.15 8.43 1.00
C PRO A 100 6.25 7.21 0.06
N LEU A 101 5.19 6.39 0.01
CA LEU A 101 5.10 5.24 -0.90
C LEU A 101 4.92 5.71 -2.35
N GLY A 102 4.00 6.64 -2.61
CA GLY A 102 3.77 7.24 -3.93
C GLY A 102 5.04 7.88 -4.48
N GLN A 103 5.80 8.59 -3.66
CA GLN A 103 7.10 9.16 -4.05
C GLN A 103 8.12 8.08 -4.44
N LYS A 104 8.18 6.95 -3.71
CA LYS A 104 9.03 5.81 -4.06
C LYS A 104 8.62 5.17 -5.39
N ILE A 105 7.32 4.99 -5.59
CA ILE A 105 6.77 4.44 -6.85
C ILE A 105 7.15 5.35 -8.02
N GLU A 106 7.04 6.67 -7.86
CA GLU A 106 7.41 7.63 -8.89
C GLU A 106 8.89 7.57 -9.25
N MET A 107 9.78 7.46 -8.26
CA MET A 107 11.22 7.27 -8.50
C MET A 107 11.51 5.99 -9.29
N VAL A 108 10.83 4.89 -8.95
CA VAL A 108 10.96 3.63 -9.70
C VAL A 108 10.45 3.80 -11.12
N LYS A 109 9.30 4.46 -11.30
CA LYS A 109 8.70 4.71 -12.62
C LYS A 109 9.66 5.43 -13.56
N VAL A 110 10.31 6.50 -13.08
CA VAL A 110 11.32 7.24 -13.86
C VAL A 110 12.43 6.31 -14.34
N LYS A 111 12.95 5.44 -13.46
CA LYS A 111 14.02 4.49 -13.82
C LYS A 111 13.58 3.42 -14.81
N VAL A 112 12.36 2.89 -14.68
CA VAL A 112 11.80 1.94 -15.66
C VAL A 112 11.62 2.63 -17.01
N GLN A 113 11.19 3.89 -17.01
CA GLN A 113 11.02 4.69 -18.23
C GLN A 113 12.35 4.97 -18.92
N GLU A 114 13.40 5.28 -18.16
CA GLU A 114 14.76 5.39 -18.68
C GLU A 114 15.26 4.07 -19.27
N ALA A 115 15.04 2.95 -18.58
CA ALA A 115 15.41 1.62 -19.09
C ALA A 115 14.70 1.31 -20.41
N ARG A 116 13.39 1.55 -20.49
CA ARG A 116 12.59 1.39 -21.72
C ARG A 116 13.11 2.29 -22.84
N GLN A 117 13.37 3.56 -22.56
CA GLN A 117 13.85 4.50 -23.57
C GLN A 117 15.23 4.10 -24.10
N ASN A 118 16.13 3.65 -23.23
CA ASN A 118 17.42 3.12 -23.64
C ASN A 118 17.24 1.93 -24.60
N LEU A 119 16.33 1.00 -24.32
CA LEU A 119 16.04 -0.11 -25.24
C LEU A 119 15.46 0.34 -26.57
N ALA A 120 14.51 1.27 -26.54
CA ALA A 120 13.89 1.83 -27.75
C ALA A 120 14.92 2.54 -28.65
N GLU A 121 15.95 3.13 -28.06
CA GLU A 121 17.08 3.75 -28.76
C GLU A 121 18.16 2.74 -29.19
N GLY A 122 17.95 1.43 -28.96
CA GLY A 122 18.90 0.37 -29.26
C GLY A 122 20.12 0.32 -28.32
N ARG A 123 20.07 1.05 -27.21
CA ARG A 123 21.11 1.02 -26.17
C ARG A 123 20.87 -0.16 -25.24
N THR A 124 21.96 -0.74 -24.75
CA THR A 124 21.89 -1.80 -23.75
C THR A 124 21.53 -1.24 -22.38
N VAL A 125 20.54 -1.86 -21.73
CA VAL A 125 20.25 -1.58 -20.32
C VAL A 125 21.24 -2.34 -19.46
N HIS A 126 21.96 -1.62 -18.61
CA HIS A 126 22.96 -2.24 -17.74
C HIS A 126 22.27 -3.18 -16.73
N PRO A 127 22.71 -4.44 -16.55
CA PRO A 127 22.06 -5.41 -15.65
C PRO A 127 21.89 -4.93 -14.20
N ARG A 128 22.81 -4.05 -13.77
CA ARG A 128 22.76 -3.38 -12.46
C ARG A 128 21.50 -2.54 -12.26
N ILE A 129 21.04 -1.83 -13.29
CA ILE A 129 19.84 -0.98 -13.23
C ILE A 129 18.60 -1.85 -12.97
N LEU A 130 18.49 -2.99 -13.65
CA LEU A 130 17.38 -3.92 -13.47
C LEU A 130 17.37 -4.54 -12.07
N GLU A 131 18.56 -4.79 -11.52
CA GLU A 131 18.72 -5.35 -10.18
C GLU A 131 18.38 -4.32 -9.09
N ASP A 132 18.73 -3.06 -9.32
CA ASP A 132 18.39 -1.95 -8.43
C ASP A 132 16.87 -1.69 -8.47
N LEU A 133 16.26 -1.68 -9.67
CA LEU A 133 14.80 -1.61 -9.86
C LEU A 133 14.05 -2.73 -9.12
N ARG A 134 14.54 -3.98 -9.25
CA ARG A 134 13.99 -5.13 -8.53
C ARG A 134 14.02 -4.92 -7.02
N ARG A 135 15.16 -4.47 -6.48
CA ARG A 135 15.29 -4.22 -5.04
C ARG A 135 14.40 -3.08 -4.57
N GLU A 136 14.29 -2.01 -5.35
CA GLU A 136 13.44 -0.87 -5.01
C GLU A 136 11.97 -1.25 -4.95
N LEU A 137 11.48 -2.07 -5.88
CA LEU A 137 10.12 -2.61 -5.83
C LEU A 137 9.90 -3.58 -4.68
N GLN A 138 10.88 -4.44 -4.39
CA GLN A 138 10.81 -5.29 -3.19
C GLN A 138 10.77 -4.47 -1.90
N ASN A 139 11.39 -3.29 -1.86
CA ASN A 139 11.35 -2.41 -0.69
C ASN A 139 10.05 -1.56 -0.61
N ILE A 140 9.20 -1.60 -1.65
CA ILE A 140 7.88 -0.95 -1.69
C ILE A 140 6.82 -1.91 -1.14
N LEU A 141 6.97 -3.22 -1.35
CA LEU A 141 6.13 -4.25 -0.74
C LEU A 141 6.65 -4.58 0.67
N PRO A 142 5.83 -4.46 1.73
CA PRO A 142 6.20 -4.90 3.09
C PRO A 142 6.25 -6.42 3.23
#